data_AF-B8KKV9-F1
#
_entry.id   AF-B8KKV9-F1
#
_cell.length_a   1.000
_cell.length_b   1.000
_cell.length_c   1.000
_cell.angle_alpha   90.00
_cell.angle_beta   90.00
_cell.angle_gamma   90.00
#
_symmetry.space_group_name_H-M   'P 1'
#
loop_
_entity.id
_entity.type
_entity.pdbx_description
1 polymer ?
#
loop_
_entity_poly.entity_id
_entity_poly.type
_entity_poly.pdbx_seq_one_letter_code
_entity_poly.pdbx_strand_id
1 'polypeptide(L)'
;MRGENLFFETDKPFSLYALSALLPLLPTKQRPLNEYDWMATDHVIACPDPHCGARFRISRIGKQVFTRSDTTIEPLPENNPWKE
;
A
#
# COMPACT_ATOMS: atom_id res chain seq x y z
N MET A 1 9.17 -11.24 -12.91
CA MET A 1 8.34 -12.22 -12.18
C MET A 1 8.76 -13.62 -12.60
N ARG A 2 8.88 -14.57 -11.66
CA ARG A 2 9.18 -15.98 -11.95
C ARG A 2 8.28 -16.84 -11.06
N GLY A 3 7.32 -17.56 -11.66
CA GLY A 3 6.21 -18.14 -10.90
C GLY A 3 5.43 -17.03 -10.18
N GLU A 4 5.04 -17.25 -8.93
CA GLU A 4 4.37 -16.24 -8.09
C GLU A 4 5.31 -15.14 -7.56
N ASN A 5 6.62 -15.26 -7.75
CA ASN A 5 7.59 -14.39 -7.09
C ASN A 5 7.95 -13.17 -7.94
N LEU A 6 7.79 -11.99 -7.34
CA LEU A 6 8.30 -10.71 -7.82
C LEU A 6 9.75 -10.56 -7.38
N PHE A 7 10.63 -10.22 -8.32
CA PHE A 7 12.05 -9.99 -8.04
C PHE A 7 12.31 -8.50 -8.23
N PHE A 8 12.76 -7.84 -7.18
CA PHE A 8 13.22 -6.46 -7.19
C PHE A 8 14.75 -6.45 -7.25
N GLU A 9 15.38 -5.27 -7.18
CA GLU A 9 16.85 -5.15 -7.06
C GLU A 9 17.40 -5.74 -5.75
N THR A 10 16.52 -6.15 -4.84
CA THR A 10 16.86 -6.90 -3.63
C THR A 10 17.07 -8.38 -3.94
N ASP A 11 18.03 -9.03 -3.27
CA ASP A 11 18.31 -10.48 -3.43
C ASP A 11 17.15 -11.42 -3.04
N LYS A 12 16.09 -10.89 -2.41
CA LYS A 12 14.95 -11.68 -1.94
C LYS A 12 13.71 -11.43 -2.80
N PRO A 13 13.08 -12.48 -3.35
CA PRO A 13 11.80 -12.33 -4.01
C PRO A 13 10.68 -12.02 -3.01
N PHE A 14 9.61 -11.41 -3.52
CA PHE A 14 8.37 -11.16 -2.78
C PHE A 14 7.20 -11.88 -3.45
N SER A 15 6.38 -12.60 -2.69
CA SER A 15 5.23 -13.33 -3.25
C SER A 15 4.15 -12.36 -3.74
N LEU A 16 3.70 -12.54 -4.98
CA LEU A 16 2.61 -11.77 -5.59
C LEU A 16 1.29 -11.93 -4.80
N TYR A 17 1.02 -13.13 -4.29
CA TYR A 17 -0.19 -13.39 -3.49
C TYR A 17 -0.14 -12.65 -2.16
N ALA A 18 1.00 -12.68 -1.47
CA ALA A 18 1.19 -11.87 -0.27
C ALA A 18 1.02 -10.37 -0.58
N LEU A 19 1.57 -9.88 -1.69
CA LEU A 19 1.43 -8.47 -2.07
C LEU A 19 -0.03 -8.10 -2.34
N SER A 20 -0.78 -8.96 -3.04
CA SER A 20 -2.19 -8.72 -3.33
C SER A 20 -3.06 -8.62 -2.07
N ALA A 21 -2.70 -9.32 -0.99
CA ALA A 21 -3.40 -9.19 0.30
C ALA A 21 -3.06 -7.88 1.02
N LEU A 22 -1.87 -7.32 0.80
CA LEU A 22 -1.42 -6.08 1.43
C LEU A 22 -1.93 -4.83 0.72
N LEU A 23 -1.99 -4.83 -0.61
CA LEU A 23 -2.33 -3.65 -1.42
C LEU A 23 -3.64 -2.95 -1.01
N PRO A 24 -4.76 -3.67 -0.74
CA PRO A 24 -6.01 -3.03 -0.33
C PRO A 24 -5.94 -2.29 1.01
N LEU A 25 -4.96 -2.63 1.85
CA LEU A 25 -4.80 -2.04 3.18
C LEU A 25 -3.88 -0.83 3.19
N LEU A 26 -3.09 -0.60 2.14
CA LEU A 26 -2.16 0.53 2.11
C LEU A 26 -2.89 1.89 2.10
N PRO A 27 -3.93 2.14 1.28
CA PRO A 27 -4.60 3.46 1.26
C PRO A 27 -5.24 3.81 2.61
N THR A 28 -5.89 2.83 3.24
CA THR A 28 -6.51 2.98 4.56
C THR A 28 -5.46 3.17 5.67
N LYS A 29 -4.28 2.56 5.54
CA LYS A 29 -3.12 2.81 6.41
C LYS A 29 -2.35 4.09 6.07
N GLN A 30 -2.66 4.80 4.99
CA GLN A 30 -2.02 6.07 4.62
C GLN A 30 -2.86 7.29 5.02
N ARG A 31 -4.20 7.21 4.95
CA ARG A 31 -5.10 8.33 5.34
C ARG A 31 -4.93 8.78 6.80
N PRO A 32 -5.40 9.98 7.19
CA PRO A 32 -5.55 10.32 8.61
C PRO A 32 -6.38 9.27 9.36
N LEU A 33 -5.94 8.89 10.56
CA LEU A 33 -6.62 7.91 11.42
C LEU A 33 -7.04 8.61 12.72
N ASN A 34 -8.24 8.25 13.18
CA ASN A 34 -8.74 8.62 14.50
C ASN A 34 -8.22 7.61 15.56
N GLU A 35 -8.23 8.00 16.83
CA GLU A 35 -7.80 7.13 17.94
C GLU A 35 -8.64 5.84 18.07
N TYR A 36 -9.92 5.87 17.70
CA TYR A 36 -10.83 4.72 17.77
C TYR A 36 -10.95 3.94 16.46
N ASP A 37 -10.12 4.28 15.48
CA ASP A 37 -10.07 3.57 14.21
C ASP A 37 -9.27 2.28 14.36
N TRP A 38 -9.86 1.12 14.03
CA TRP A 38 -9.14 -0.16 14.09
C TRP A 38 -7.89 -0.17 13.18
N MET A 39 -7.86 0.68 12.14
CA MET A 39 -6.68 0.85 11.32
C MET A 39 -5.52 1.53 12.07
N ALA A 40 -5.77 2.17 13.22
CA ALA A 40 -4.77 2.77 14.08
C ALA A 40 -4.02 1.76 14.95
N THR A 41 -4.54 0.54 15.11
CA THR A 41 -3.95 -0.51 15.96
C THR A 41 -3.49 -1.73 15.19
N ASP A 42 -4.19 -2.10 14.11
CA ASP A 42 -4.03 -3.41 13.49
C ASP A 42 -2.97 -3.39 12.36
N HIS A 43 -1.69 -3.40 12.72
CA HIS A 43 -0.60 -3.18 11.76
C HIS A 43 0.01 -4.45 11.17
N VAL A 44 -0.35 -5.63 11.68
CA VAL A 44 0.25 -6.91 11.28
C VAL A 44 -0.75 -7.71 10.47
N ILE A 45 -0.42 -7.99 9.21
CA ILE A 45 -1.27 -8.68 8.25
C ILE A 45 -0.69 -10.05 7.97
N ALA A 46 -1.50 -11.09 8.09
CA ALA A 46 -1.08 -12.45 7.77
C ALA A 46 -1.08 -12.67 6.25
N CYS A 47 -0.17 -13.51 5.78
CA CYS A 47 -0.22 -14.05 4.42
C CYS A 47 -1.55 -14.80 4.23
N PRO A 48 -2.25 -14.65 3.08
CA PRO A 48 -3.48 -15.38 2.82
C PRO A 48 -3.26 -16.88 2.63
N ASP A 49 -2.03 -17.32 2.29
CA ASP A 49 -1.66 -18.73 2.23
C ASP A 49 -1.42 -19.29 3.65
N PRO A 50 -2.26 -20.23 4.13
CA PRO A 50 -2.12 -20.83 5.45
C PRO A 50 -0.79 -21.57 5.65
N HIS A 51 -0.17 -22.09 4.59
CA HIS A 51 1.09 -22.82 4.66
C HIS A 51 2.29 -21.88 4.79
N CYS A 52 2.24 -20.71 4.16
CA CYS A 52 3.32 -19.73 4.18
C CYS A 52 3.63 -19.22 5.60
N GLY A 53 2.61 -18.96 6.42
CA GLY A 53 2.77 -18.50 7.82
C GLY A 53 3.38 -17.10 7.98
N ALA A 54 3.69 -16.39 6.89
CA ALA A 54 4.30 -15.08 6.95
C ALA A 54 3.35 -14.02 7.56
N ARG A 55 3.97 -13.03 8.21
CA ARG A 55 3.29 -11.87 8.80
C ARG A 55 4.02 -10.60 8.40
N PHE A 56 3.26 -9.62 7.91
CA PHE A 56 3.78 -8.37 7.37
C PHE A 56 3.33 -7.22 8.25
N ARG A 57 4.26 -6.36 8.68
CA ARG A 57 3.94 -5.16 9.46
C ARG A 57 3.93 -3.94 8.54
N ILE A 58 2.82 -3.21 8.51
CA ILE A 58 2.74 -1.89 7.86
C ILE A 58 3.12 -0.82 8.89
N SER A 59 4.17 -0.07 8.61
CA SER A 59 4.65 1.01 9.48
C SER A 59 4.55 2.36 8.77
N ARG A 60 4.02 3.38 9.47
CA ARG A 60 4.06 4.76 8.99
C ARG A 60 5.44 5.33 9.29
N ILE A 61 6.16 5.69 8.23
CA ILE A 61 7.54 6.23 8.33
C ILE A 61 7.59 7.76 8.30
N GLY A 62 6.50 8.42 7.89
CA GLY A 62 6.44 9.86 7.77
C GLY A 62 5.29 10.32 6.88
N LYS A 63 5.16 11.64 6.73
CA LYS A 63 4.29 12.26 5.72
C LYS A 63 5.15 12.72 4.54
N GLN A 64 4.58 12.68 3.35
CA GLN A 64 5.21 13.17 2.13
C GLN A 64 4.21 14.03 1.37
N VAL A 65 4.71 15.13 0.81
CA VAL A 65 3.96 15.99 -0.11
C VAL A 65 4.30 15.55 -1.53
N PHE A 66 3.29 15.49 -2.39
CA PHE A 66 3.45 15.14 -3.80
C PHE A 66 2.95 16.29 -4.67
N THR A 67 3.68 16.61 -5.73
CA THR A 67 3.17 17.47 -6.80
C THR A 67 2.36 16.61 -7.75
N ARG A 68 1.14 17.04 -8.12
CA ARG A 68 0.27 16.27 -9.02
C ARG A 68 0.97 15.96 -10.35
N SER A 69 1.63 16.95 -10.96
CA SER A 69 2.34 16.79 -12.24
C SER A 69 3.45 15.75 -12.22
N ASP A 70 4.00 15.43 -11.04
CA ASP A 70 5.04 14.40 -10.90
C ASP A 70 4.43 12.98 -10.89
N THR A 71 3.13 12.88 -10.67
CA THR A 71 2.41 11.60 -10.44
C THR A 71 1.40 11.26 -11.54
N THR A 72 1.14 12.16 -12.47
CA THR A 72 0.26 11.93 -13.62
C THR A 72 0.67 12.76 -14.82
N ILE A 73 0.52 12.20 -16.01
CA ILE A 73 0.73 12.92 -17.27
C ILE A 73 -0.51 13.72 -17.69
N GLU A 74 -1.67 13.43 -17.10
CA GLU A 74 -2.91 14.10 -17.46
C GLU A 74 -2.90 15.55 -16.98
N PRO A 75 -3.18 16.53 -17.86
CA PRO A 75 -3.24 17.93 -17.47
C PRO A 75 -4.31 18.15 -16.41
N LEU A 76 -4.13 19.19 -15.58
CA LEU A 76 -5.17 19.57 -14.64
C LEU A 76 -6.33 20.18 -15.44
N PRO A 77 -7.56 19.65 -15.35
CA PRO A 77 -8.68 20.20 -16.10
C PRO A 77 -9.05 21.59 -15.58
N GLU A 78 -9.44 22.49 -16.48
CA GLU A 78 -9.91 23.85 -16.12
C GLU A 78 -11.13 23.80 -15.18
N ASN A 79 -12.02 22.82 -15.38
CA ASN A 79 -13.13 22.54 -14.49
C ASN A 79 -13.03 21.10 -13.96
N ASN A 80 -12.72 20.96 -12.66
CA ASN A 80 -12.77 19.69 -11.96
C ASN A 80 -14.06 19.59 -11.13
N PRO A 81 -15.08 18.81 -11.55
CA PRO A 81 -16.34 18.67 -10.82
C PRO A 81 -16.21 17.83 -9.54
N TRP A 82 -15.07 17.17 -9.32
CA TRP A 82 -14.78 16.32 -8.16
C TRP A 82 -13.90 17.00 -7.10
N LYS A 83 -13.57 18.28 -7.27
CA LYS A 83 -12.83 19.02 -6.24
C LYS A 83 -13.76 19.27 -5.04
N GLU A 84 -13.29 18.93 -3.84
CA GLU A 84 -13.94 19.31 -2.56
C GLU A 84 -13.62 20.75 -2.19
#